data_AF-A0A9C9UBB6-F1
#
_entry.id   AF-A0A9C9UBB6-F1
#
_cell.length_a   1.000
_cell.length_b   1.000
_cell.length_c   1.000
_cell.angle_alpha   90.00
_cell.angle_beta   90.00
_cell.angle_gamma   90.00
#
_symmetry.space_group_name_H-M   'P 1'
#
loop_
_entity.id
_entity.type
_entity.pdbx_description
1 polymer ?
#
loop_
_entity_poly.entity_id
_entity_poly.type
_entity_poly.pdbx_seq_one_letter_code
_entity_poly.pdbx_strand_id
1 'polypeptide(L)'
;MPHDRPDCLGDYDFERIAFYAKKRFIDGCSTVALIAQAKTERAKEEIALVSMLDIKDEDIRDIQLSCRYAGECKIMDCRDRLRKMIKEKLSGHTATDPS
;
A
#
# COMPACT_ATOMS: atom_id res chain seq x y z
N MET A 1 5.91 -16.65 25.12
CA MET A 1 5.27 -15.40 24.67
C MET A 1 5.89 -15.06 23.32
N PRO A 2 5.19 -15.18 22.19
CA PRO A 2 5.77 -14.71 20.94
C PRO A 2 5.72 -13.18 20.98
N HIS A 3 6.90 -12.58 20.89
CA HIS A 3 7.05 -11.15 20.66
C HIS A 3 6.58 -10.88 19.23
N ASP A 4 5.38 -10.31 19.09
CA ASP A 4 4.97 -9.62 17.88
C ASP A 4 5.97 -8.50 17.62
N ARG A 5 6.94 -8.76 16.74
CA ARG A 5 7.73 -7.67 16.18
C ARG A 5 6.75 -6.85 15.35
N PRO A 6 6.55 -5.54 15.63
CA PRO A 6 5.79 -4.70 14.75
C PRO A 6 6.66 -4.49 13.51
N ASP A 7 6.59 -5.42 12.57
CA ASP A 7 6.92 -5.09 11.19
C ASP A 7 6.19 -3.76 10.90
N CYS A 8 6.85 -2.83 10.23
CA CYS A 8 6.35 -1.52 9.78
C CYS A 8 4.88 -1.48 9.28
N LEU A 9 4.31 -2.63 8.95
CA LEU A 9 2.98 -2.83 8.42
C LEU A 9 1.97 -3.52 9.37
N GLY A 10 2.37 -3.91 10.58
CA GLY A 10 1.58 -4.78 11.47
C GLY A 10 0.20 -4.23 11.82
N ASP A 11 0.06 -2.92 11.82
CA ASP A 11 -1.22 -2.25 12.10
C ASP A 11 -2.01 -1.86 10.86
N TYR A 12 -1.52 -2.01 9.62
CA TYR A 12 -2.29 -1.57 8.45
C TYR A 12 -3.36 -2.57 8.03
N ASP A 13 -4.49 -2.03 7.57
CA ASP A 13 -5.57 -2.83 7.01
C ASP A 13 -5.26 -3.10 5.53
N PHE A 14 -4.67 -4.26 5.26
CA PHE A 14 -4.23 -4.62 3.92
C PHE A 14 -5.38 -4.83 2.93
N GLU A 15 -6.58 -5.20 3.38
CA GLU A 15 -7.75 -5.28 2.51
C GLU A 15 -8.14 -3.89 2.03
N ARG A 16 -8.11 -2.92 2.95
CA ARG A 16 -8.40 -1.52 2.63
C ARG A 16 -7.32 -0.90 1.74
N ILE A 17 -6.05 -1.25 1.95
CA ILE A 17 -4.96 -0.84 1.04
C ILE A 17 -5.17 -1.43 -0.37
N ALA A 18 -5.51 -2.72 -0.48
CA ALA A 18 -5.77 -3.36 -1.77
C ALA A 18 -6.97 -2.73 -2.49
N PHE A 19 -8.02 -2.35 -1.73
CA PHE A 19 -9.16 -1.61 -2.27
C PHE A 19 -8.74 -0.26 -2.87
N TYR A 20 -7.92 0.53 -2.17
CA TYR A 20 -7.43 1.80 -2.69
C TYR A 20 -6.46 1.61 -3.87
N ALA A 21 -5.67 0.53 -3.88
CA ALA A 21 -4.82 0.18 -5.00
C ALA A 21 -5.62 -0.13 -6.26
N LYS A 22 -6.70 -0.91 -6.15
CA LYS A 22 -7.63 -1.15 -7.27
C LYS A 22 -8.23 0.16 -7.78
N LYS A 23 -8.78 0.99 -6.89
CA LYS A 23 -9.34 2.30 -7.28
C LYS A 23 -8.34 3.18 -8.02
N ARG A 24 -7.08 3.20 -7.56
CA ARG A 24 -6.06 4.03 -8.17
C ARG A 24 -5.55 3.49 -9.50
N PHE A 25 -5.10 2.23 -9.53
CA PHE A 25 -4.36 1.67 -10.65
C PHE A 25 -5.24 0.99 -11.71
N ILE A 26 -6.47 0.61 -11.35
CA ILE A 26 -7.42 -0.02 -12.28
C ILE A 26 -8.54 0.95 -12.62
N ASP A 27 -9.23 1.50 -11.62
CA ASP A 27 -10.39 2.37 -11.85
C ASP A 27 -10.00 3.81 -12.25
N GLY A 28 -8.69 4.13 -12.27
CA GLY A 28 -8.16 5.43 -12.70
C GLY A 28 -8.42 6.60 -11.76
N CYS A 29 -8.77 6.34 -10.49
CA CYS A 29 -9.00 7.41 -9.51
C CYS A 29 -7.67 8.06 -9.09
N SER A 30 -7.57 9.39 -9.19
CA SER A 30 -6.38 10.11 -8.73
C SER A 30 -6.23 10.03 -7.20
N THR A 31 -5.00 10.03 -6.69
CA THR A 31 -4.80 9.95 -5.24
C THR A 31 -5.34 11.17 -4.50
N VAL A 32 -5.32 12.35 -5.12
CA VAL A 32 -5.94 13.56 -4.55
C VAL A 32 -7.45 13.36 -4.38
N ALA A 33 -8.13 12.79 -5.38
CA ALA A 33 -9.57 12.52 -5.30
C ALA A 33 -9.89 11.47 -4.21
N LEU A 34 -9.05 10.44 -4.06
CA LEU A 34 -9.21 9.43 -3.01
C LEU A 34 -8.98 10.02 -1.61
N ILE A 35 -7.95 10.84 -1.43
CA ILE A 35 -7.66 11.53 -0.15
C ILE A 35 -8.81 12.47 0.23
N ALA A 36 -9.37 13.22 -0.72
CA ALA A 36 -10.48 14.12 -0.47
C ALA A 36 -11.75 13.38 -0.01
N GLN A 37 -11.93 12.12 -0.40
CA GLN A 37 -13.06 11.27 0.00
C GLN A 37 -12.81 10.51 1.31
N ALA A 38 -11.56 10.45 1.79
CA ALA A 38 -11.19 9.70 2.97
C ALA A 38 -11.65 10.41 4.25
N LYS A 39 -12.43 9.69 5.07
CA LYS A 39 -13.01 10.22 6.32
C LYS A 39 -12.07 10.17 7.53
N THR A 40 -10.96 9.43 7.44
CA THR A 40 -10.03 9.22 8.54
C THR A 40 -8.59 9.44 8.08
N GLU A 41 -7.74 9.93 8.98
CA GLU A 41 -6.31 10.11 8.69
C GLU A 41 -5.64 8.79 8.32
N ARG A 42 -6.03 7.69 8.97
CA ARG A 42 -5.53 6.36 8.63
C ARG A 42 -5.85 5.96 7.18
N ALA A 43 -7.05 6.27 6.68
CA ALA A 43 -7.37 6.02 5.28
C ALA A 43 -6.53 6.89 4.33
N LYS A 44 -6.24 8.14 4.70
CA LYS A 44 -5.33 9.01 3.94
C LYS A 44 -3.90 8.47 3.92
N GLU A 45 -3.40 7.99 5.05
CA GLU A 45 -2.09 7.31 5.15
C GLU A 45 -2.02 6.10 4.22
N GLU A 46 -3.05 5.26 4.19
CA GLU A 46 -3.11 4.08 3.32
C GLU A 46 -3.18 4.45 1.83
N ILE A 47 -3.93 5.49 1.47
CA ILE A 47 -3.95 6.03 0.09
C ILE A 47 -2.60 6.62 -0.30
N ALA A 48 -1.91 7.28 0.64
CA ALA A 48 -0.55 7.78 0.44
C ALA A 48 0.47 6.63 0.34
N LEU A 49 0.23 5.48 0.99
CA LEU A 49 1.05 4.28 0.83
C LEU A 49 0.88 3.67 -0.57
N VAL A 50 -0.36 3.50 -1.03
CA VAL A 50 -0.66 3.13 -2.43
C VAL A 50 -0.05 4.13 -3.41
N SER A 51 -0.09 5.41 -3.01
CA SER A 51 0.72 6.55 -3.47
C SER A 51 2.07 6.20 -4.08
N MET A 52 2.89 5.69 -3.17
CA MET A 52 4.32 5.45 -3.30
C MET A 52 4.65 4.18 -4.08
N LEU A 53 3.67 3.32 -4.37
CA LEU A 53 3.90 2.13 -5.20
C LEU A 53 4.21 2.46 -6.66
N ASP A 54 3.76 3.64 -7.10
CA ASP A 54 3.93 4.21 -8.44
C ASP A 54 5.35 4.79 -8.67
N ILE A 55 6.06 5.09 -7.58
CA ILE A 55 7.43 5.59 -7.62
C ILE A 55 8.36 4.40 -7.90
N LYS A 56 9.43 4.56 -8.69
CA LYS A 56 10.40 3.48 -8.93
C LYS A 56 11.31 3.26 -7.71
N ASP A 57 11.89 2.07 -7.61
CA ASP A 57 12.73 1.68 -6.48
C ASP A 57 13.98 2.55 -6.36
N GLU A 58 14.53 2.97 -7.50
CA GLU A 58 15.68 3.86 -7.61
C GLU A 58 15.35 5.23 -7.03
N ASP A 59 14.19 5.78 -7.38
CA ASP A 59 13.73 7.10 -6.91
C ASP A 59 13.39 7.10 -5.41
N ILE A 60 13.01 5.95 -4.81
CA ILE A 60 12.69 5.85 -3.38
C ILE A 60 13.93 5.80 -2.50
N ARG A 61 15.04 5.22 -2.97
CA ARG A 61 16.28 5.12 -2.16
C ARG A 61 16.80 6.48 -1.71
N ASP A 62 16.55 7.51 -2.52
CA ASP A 62 16.98 8.88 -2.26
C ASP A 62 15.95 9.69 -1.45
N ILE A 63 14.73 9.15 -1.24
CA ILE A 63 13.71 9.79 -0.42
C ILE A 63 13.89 9.35 1.03
N GLN A 64 14.37 10.26 1.88
CA GLN A 64 14.31 10.08 3.33
C GLN A 64 12.85 10.17 3.81
N LEU A 65 12.14 9.05 3.74
CA LEU A 65 10.79 8.93 4.28
C LEU A 65 10.89 8.89 5.81
N SER A 66 10.25 9.84 6.48
CA SER A 66 10.09 9.87 7.93
C SER A 66 9.11 8.78 8.39
N CYS A 67 9.47 7.52 8.18
CA CYS A 67 8.73 6.42 8.78
C CYS A 67 8.88 6.51 10.30
N ARG A 68 7.77 6.39 11.03
CA ARG A 68 7.77 6.36 12.50
C ARG A 68 8.63 5.22 13.08
N TYR A 69 8.99 4.24 12.25
CA TYR A 69 9.89 3.12 12.55
C TYR A 69 11.18 3.18 11.73
N ALA A 70 11.62 4.32 11.20
CA ALA A 70 12.74 4.41 10.24
C ALA A 70 14.05 3.72 10.68
N GLY A 71 14.30 3.57 11.98
CA GLY A 71 15.46 2.82 12.50
C GLY A 71 15.33 1.28 12.42
N GLU A 72 14.11 0.77 12.29
CA GLU A 72 13.78 -0.68 12.29
C GLU A 72 13.05 -1.12 11.01
N CYS A 73 12.54 -0.17 10.24
CA CYS A 73 11.77 -0.36 9.03
C CYS A 73 12.68 -0.52 7.82
N LYS A 74 12.76 -1.74 7.29
CA LYS A 74 13.26 -1.96 5.93
C LYS A 74 12.16 -1.57 4.95
N ILE A 75 12.07 -0.28 4.65
CA ILE A 75 10.99 0.30 3.82
C ILE A 75 10.83 -0.39 2.46
N MET A 76 11.95 -0.85 1.88
CA MET A 76 11.98 -1.64 0.66
C MET A 76 11.24 -2.97 0.85
N ASP A 77 11.51 -3.71 1.93
CA ASP A 77 10.82 -4.95 2.27
C ASP A 77 9.31 -4.73 2.51
N CYS A 78 8.94 -3.62 3.17
CA CYS A 78 7.54 -3.25 3.38
C CYS A 78 6.83 -3.00 2.04
N ARG A 79 7.48 -2.29 1.13
CA ARG A 79 6.95 -1.98 -0.20
C ARG A 79 6.88 -3.22 -1.08
N ASP A 80 7.87 -4.09 -1.05
CA ASP A 80 7.88 -5.35 -1.80
C ASP A 80 6.78 -6.29 -1.33
N ARG A 81 6.59 -6.41 0.00
CA ARG A 81 5.47 -7.15 0.58
C ARG A 81 4.14 -6.58 0.12
N LEU A 82 3.98 -5.25 0.12
CA LEU A 82 2.76 -4.59 -0.31
C LEU A 82 2.48 -4.81 -1.80
N ARG A 83 3.51 -4.70 -2.66
CA ARG A 83 3.42 -4.99 -4.10
C ARG A 83 3.01 -6.42 -4.36
N LYS A 84 3.64 -7.38 -3.67
CA LYS A 84 3.33 -8.80 -3.83
C LYS A 84 1.87 -9.09 -3.48
N MET A 85 1.39 -8.56 -2.36
CA MET A 85 0.00 -8.75 -1.92
C MET A 85 -1.01 -8.11 -2.87
N ILE A 86 -0.75 -6.89 -3.35
CA ILE A 86 -1.60 -6.25 -4.36
C ILE A 86 -1.59 -7.07 -5.65
N LYS A 87 -0.42 -7.52 -6.10
CA LYS A 87 -0.30 -8.36 -7.30
C LYS A 87 -1.09 -9.67 -7.16
N GLU A 88 -1.08 -10.30 -6.00
CA GLU A 88 -1.87 -11.51 -5.72
C GLU A 88 -3.39 -11.21 -5.77
N LYS A 89 -3.84 -10.13 -5.11
CA LYS A 89 -5.25 -9.72 -5.10
C LYS A 89 -5.76 -9.28 -6.48
N LEU A 90 -4.90 -8.64 -7.29
CA LEU A 90 -5.25 -8.22 -8.65
C LEU A 90 -5.20 -9.38 -9.65
N SER A 91 -4.26 -10.33 -9.48
CA SER A 91 -4.22 -11.56 -10.31
C SER A 91 -5.41 -12.49 -10.06
N GLY A 92 -6.06 -12.38 -8.89
CA GLY A 92 -7.27 -13.13 -8.57
C GLY A 92 -8.56 -12.61 -9.22
N HIS A 93 -8.52 -11.52 -10.00
CA HIS A 93 -9.69 -10.93 -10.68
C HIS A 93 -9.86 -11.37 -12.15
N THR A 94 -9.10 -12.35 -12.64
CA THR A 94 -9.28 -12.92 -14.00
C THR A 94 -9.87 -14.33 -13.97
N ALA A 95 -10.89 -14.59 -13.14
CA ALA A 95 -11.66 -15.83 -13.21
C ALA A 95 -13.07 -15.63 -12.66
N THR A 96 -13.95 -15.05 -13.49
CA THR A 96 -15.42 -15.14 -13.51
C THR A 96 -15.83 -14.18 -14.64
N ASP A 97 -16.48 -14.58 -15.74
CA ASP A 97 -17.49 -15.62 -15.90
C ASP A 97 -17.69 -15.93 -17.41
N PRO A 98 -18.72 -16.66 -17.89
CA PRO A 98 -18.61 -17.88 -18.69
C PRO A 98 -19.04 -17.68 -20.16
N SER A 99 -18.87 -18.71 -20.99
CA SER A 99 -19.60 -18.88 -22.25
C SER A 99 -20.47 -20.12 -22.18
#